data_AF-A0A8F2F2T7-F1
#
_entry.id   AF-A0A8F2F2T7-F1
#
_cell.length_a   1.000
_cell.length_b   1.000
_cell.length_c   1.000
_cell.angle_alpha   90.00
_cell.angle_beta   90.00
_cell.angle_gamma   90.00
#
_symmetry.space_group_name_H-M   'P 1'
#
loop_
_entity.id
_entity.type
_entity.pdbx_description
1 polymer ?
#
loop_
_entity_poly.entity_id
_entity_poly.type
_entity_poly.pdbx_seq_one_letter_code
_entity_poly.pdbx_strand_id
1 'polypeptide(L)'
;MKKMLQKISILGMALLLMLCVACGGNNARVFTVESMAKDFQAVGENTTQTIEGPLGYLASVTSTERSDNHEIHLSYPKSENEYFNRSMRQLASQEMKMFHAFRKDKEGKFTLTMNYQVANLDDSVLSILLLSNMSWPDGSYLHLSSRNFSVKTGYPLVLDDLFLADSGYDEALAQLVTGELMAMNGRDRLVANAGSAEEGALSEGFSLSLADLSDFYLEGDSVCFILDRDRVAVKDEGAVVVKVEKAKLAQYLAEPGDVNGVEPTPIPTPVPTPAPHDPQKKYVALTFDDGPNPKTTPMLLDILKEKNVKATFFCLGSNVDKYPEIAKRAADEGHLVCSHTYSHKNLNKLSADEIKNEMERADQAIQAATGQRPKYIRPPYGNANDTVKQTIDRPLVNWSVDPEDWKIRNAAQITSRVVAATEEGDIILSHDIYSETVNSVAGTIDQLRAQGYEFVTVDQLFAIYETNPQPGNKVFEAK
;
A
#
# COMPACT_ATOMS: atom_id res chain seq x y z
N MET A 1 -5.14 -33.51 -38.78
CA MET A 1 -4.12 -32.43 -38.65
C MET A 1 -3.97 -32.10 -37.18
N LYS A 2 -3.03 -32.80 -36.50
CA LYS A 2 -2.60 -32.54 -35.12
C LYS A 2 -1.54 -31.42 -35.20
N LYS A 3 -1.69 -30.31 -34.46
CA LYS A 3 -0.60 -29.35 -34.28
C LYS A 3 0.01 -29.54 -32.89
N MET A 4 1.31 -29.81 -32.91
CA MET A 4 2.25 -30.04 -31.82
C MET A 4 2.15 -28.97 -30.74
N LEU A 5 1.93 -29.39 -29.48
CA LEU A 5 2.52 -28.74 -28.33
C LEU A 5 4.01 -29.13 -28.30
N GLN A 6 4.90 -28.15 -28.39
CA GLN A 6 6.32 -28.36 -28.16
C GLN A 6 6.57 -28.15 -26.67
N LYS A 7 6.59 -29.26 -25.91
CA LYS A 7 7.14 -29.28 -24.55
C LYS A 7 8.66 -29.10 -24.67
N ILE A 8 9.19 -28.00 -24.14
CA ILE A 8 10.63 -27.83 -23.94
C ILE A 8 10.90 -28.18 -22.48
N SER A 9 11.68 -29.24 -22.26
CA SER A 9 12.08 -29.73 -20.94
C SER A 9 13.16 -28.86 -20.33
N ILE A 10 13.08 -28.73 -19.01
CA ILE A 10 14.07 -28.21 -18.06
C ILE A 10 15.46 -28.78 -18.37
N LEU A 11 16.28 -28.01 -19.10
CA LEU A 11 17.76 -28.05 -19.16
C LEU A 11 18.36 -27.09 -20.21
N GLY A 12 17.54 -26.40 -21.02
CA GLY A 12 18.00 -25.66 -22.20
C GLY A 12 18.01 -24.13 -22.14
N MET A 13 17.67 -23.49 -21.01
CA MET A 13 17.46 -22.03 -20.95
C MET A 13 18.33 -21.34 -19.88
N ALA A 14 19.48 -21.91 -19.56
CA ALA A 14 20.57 -21.22 -18.86
C ALA A 14 21.42 -20.33 -19.80
N LEU A 15 20.95 -20.08 -21.03
CA LEU A 15 21.73 -19.41 -22.08
C LEU A 15 20.94 -18.31 -22.80
N LEU A 16 20.37 -17.35 -22.06
CA LEU A 16 20.02 -16.04 -22.61
C LEU A 16 20.10 -14.88 -21.59
N LEU A 17 20.95 -15.02 -20.56
CA LEU A 17 21.24 -13.94 -19.59
C LEU A 17 22.70 -13.96 -19.10
N MET A 18 23.62 -14.41 -19.95
CA MET A 18 25.06 -14.19 -19.79
C MET A 18 25.62 -13.53 -21.05
N LEU A 19 25.61 -12.20 -21.07
CA LEU A 19 26.55 -11.43 -21.87
C LEU A 19 26.89 -10.14 -21.12
N CYS A 20 27.78 -10.29 -20.14
CA CYS A 20 28.90 -9.38 -19.91
C CYS A 20 29.80 -9.97 -18.81
N VAL A 21 30.69 -10.89 -19.20
CA VAL A 21 31.98 -11.03 -18.50
C VAL A 21 33.05 -10.60 -19.48
N ALA A 22 33.71 -9.50 -19.14
CA ALA A 22 35.12 -9.18 -19.37
C ALA A 22 35.33 -7.71 -19.77
N CYS A 23 35.42 -6.85 -18.76
CA CYS A 23 36.45 -5.80 -18.69
C CYS A 23 36.75 -5.57 -17.21
N GLY A 24 38.01 -5.78 -16.83
CA GLY A 24 38.48 -5.55 -15.47
C GLY A 24 38.37 -4.09 -15.06
N GLY A 25 38.05 -3.88 -13.78
CA GLY A 25 38.08 -2.59 -13.11
C GLY A 25 36.74 -1.87 -13.08
N ASN A 26 35.93 -2.16 -12.06
CA ASN A 26 35.20 -1.11 -11.34
C ASN A 26 34.72 -1.64 -9.98
N ASN A 27 35.45 -1.29 -8.92
CA ASN A 27 35.05 -1.47 -7.51
C ASN A 27 33.89 -0.53 -7.11
N ALA A 28 33.06 -0.10 -8.07
CA ALA A 28 31.95 0.81 -7.80
C ALA A 28 30.85 0.04 -7.09
N ARG A 29 30.50 0.48 -5.88
CA ARG A 29 29.42 -0.09 -5.07
C ARG A 29 28.26 0.89 -4.85
N VAL A 30 28.35 2.11 -5.38
CA VAL A 30 27.31 3.13 -5.34
C VAL A 30 27.09 3.63 -6.76
N PHE A 31 25.84 3.64 -7.20
CA PHE A 31 25.42 3.99 -8.55
C PHE A 31 24.30 5.02 -8.48
N THR A 32 24.26 6.01 -9.38
CA THR A 32 23.08 6.88 -9.49
C THR A 32 21.98 6.16 -10.25
N VAL A 33 20.73 6.47 -9.94
CA VAL A 33 19.59 5.91 -10.69
C VAL A 33 19.65 6.30 -12.17
N GLU A 34 20.15 7.50 -12.49
CA GLU A 34 20.42 7.98 -13.85
C GLU A 34 21.47 7.12 -14.58
N SER A 35 22.49 6.63 -13.87
CA SER A 35 23.48 5.71 -14.45
C SER A 35 22.86 4.34 -14.72
N MET A 36 22.07 3.83 -13.77
CA MET A 36 21.40 2.53 -13.89
C MET A 36 20.36 2.50 -15.01
N ALA A 37 19.62 3.59 -15.21
CA ALA A 37 18.62 3.68 -16.27
C ALA A 37 19.20 3.53 -17.68
N LYS A 38 20.48 3.85 -17.89
CA LYS A 38 21.15 3.67 -19.19
C LYS A 38 21.34 2.19 -19.54
N ASP A 39 21.51 1.36 -18.52
CA ASP A 39 21.76 -0.08 -18.67
C ASP A 39 20.50 -0.92 -18.42
N PHE A 40 19.37 -0.29 -18.05
CA PHE A 40 18.12 -0.96 -17.72
C PHE A 40 17.54 -1.72 -18.92
N GLN A 41 17.43 -3.03 -18.79
CA GLN A 41 16.92 -3.93 -19.83
C GLN A 41 15.45 -4.26 -19.56
N ALA A 42 14.55 -3.44 -20.11
CA ALA A 42 13.12 -3.65 -19.98
C ALA A 42 12.69 -4.99 -20.60
N VAL A 43 11.85 -5.73 -19.88
CA VAL A 43 11.20 -6.92 -20.44
C VAL A 43 10.21 -6.49 -21.52
N GLY A 44 10.38 -7.03 -22.73
CA GLY A 44 9.57 -6.67 -23.88
C GLY A 44 8.11 -7.11 -23.77
N GLU A 45 7.22 -6.37 -24.44
CA GLU A 45 5.80 -6.73 -24.56
C GLU A 45 5.64 -8.14 -25.15
N ASN A 46 4.68 -8.92 -24.62
CA ASN A 46 4.44 -10.32 -24.99
C ASN A 46 5.52 -11.33 -24.56
N THR A 47 6.47 -10.92 -23.72
CA THR A 47 7.39 -11.88 -23.07
C THR A 47 6.64 -12.64 -21.98
N THR A 48 6.82 -13.97 -21.96
CA THR A 48 6.37 -14.84 -20.86
C THR A 48 7.52 -15.74 -20.43
N GLN A 49 7.79 -15.78 -19.13
CA GLN A 49 8.78 -16.66 -18.50
C GLN A 49 8.07 -17.59 -17.52
N THR A 50 8.29 -18.90 -17.61
CA THR A 50 7.75 -19.85 -16.62
C THR A 50 8.59 -19.82 -15.34
N ILE A 51 7.93 -19.88 -14.18
CA ILE A 51 8.56 -19.97 -12.86
C ILE A 51 7.96 -21.17 -12.12
N GLU A 52 8.80 -21.99 -11.52
CA GLU A 52 8.31 -23.10 -10.70
C GLU A 52 7.65 -22.59 -9.40
N GLY A 53 6.70 -23.37 -8.87
CA GLY A 53 6.01 -23.02 -7.63
C GLY A 53 4.82 -22.04 -7.83
N PRO A 54 4.34 -21.40 -6.75
CA PRO A 54 3.08 -20.66 -6.74
C PRO A 54 3.02 -19.42 -7.64
N LEU A 55 4.16 -18.91 -8.11
CA LEU A 55 4.21 -17.81 -9.08
C LEU A 55 3.77 -18.29 -10.48
N GLY A 56 4.14 -19.52 -10.88
CA GLY A 56 3.75 -20.16 -12.14
C GLY A 56 4.38 -19.57 -13.40
N TYR A 57 4.21 -18.26 -13.63
CA TYR A 57 4.82 -17.54 -14.75
C TYR A 57 5.00 -16.05 -14.43
N LEU A 58 5.79 -15.35 -15.25
CA LEU A 58 5.78 -13.90 -15.38
C LEU A 58 5.44 -13.54 -16.82
N ALA A 59 4.35 -12.81 -17.02
CA ALA A 59 3.95 -12.27 -18.31
C ALA A 59 3.90 -10.74 -18.21
N SER A 60 4.39 -10.06 -19.25
CA SER A 60 4.31 -8.61 -19.33
C SER A 60 2.85 -8.16 -19.52
N VAL A 61 2.37 -7.28 -18.65
CA VAL A 61 1.10 -6.56 -18.83
C VAL A 61 1.41 -5.12 -19.16
N THR A 62 0.73 -4.59 -20.17
CA THR A 62 0.85 -3.17 -20.54
C THR A 62 -0.46 -2.42 -20.35
N SER A 63 -0.34 -1.19 -19.85
CA SER A 63 -1.43 -0.21 -19.77
C SER A 63 -1.00 1.06 -20.50
N THR A 64 -1.90 1.66 -21.26
CA THR A 64 -1.62 2.91 -21.98
C THR A 64 -2.80 3.86 -21.88
N GLU A 65 -2.53 5.10 -21.53
CA GLU A 65 -3.48 6.20 -21.53
C GLU A 65 -2.93 7.34 -22.37
N ARG A 66 -3.76 7.93 -23.23
CA ARG A 66 -3.39 9.05 -24.09
C ARG A 66 -4.47 10.11 -24.09
N SER A 67 -4.04 11.36 -23.95
CA SER A 67 -4.87 12.55 -24.06
C SER A 67 -4.09 13.65 -24.77
N ASP A 68 -4.72 14.80 -24.99
CA ASP A 68 -4.10 15.92 -25.70
C ASP A 68 -2.88 16.49 -24.95
N ASN A 69 -2.88 16.41 -23.62
CA ASN A 69 -1.82 16.98 -22.77
C ASN A 69 -0.96 15.93 -22.04
N HIS A 70 -1.24 14.63 -22.18
CA HIS A 70 -0.40 13.61 -21.55
C HIS A 70 -0.46 12.22 -22.19
N GLU A 71 0.57 11.42 -21.91
CA GLU A 71 0.72 10.05 -22.37
C GLU A 71 1.32 9.16 -21.27
N ILE A 72 0.66 8.05 -20.95
CA ILE A 72 1.08 7.10 -19.93
C ILE A 72 1.30 5.75 -20.60
N HIS A 73 2.44 5.11 -20.33
CA HIS A 73 2.78 3.76 -20.77
C HIS A 73 3.38 2.97 -19.61
N LEU A 74 2.66 1.99 -19.10
CA LEU A 74 3.12 1.16 -17.98
C LEU A 74 3.30 -0.27 -18.45
N SER A 75 4.45 -0.86 -18.14
CA SER A 75 4.75 -2.28 -18.32
C SER A 75 5.20 -2.86 -16.98
N TYR A 76 4.49 -3.88 -16.50
CA TYR A 76 4.79 -4.57 -15.24
C TYR A 76 4.44 -6.07 -15.34
N PRO A 77 5.03 -6.93 -14.50
CA PRO A 77 4.81 -8.37 -14.60
C PRO A 77 3.48 -8.79 -13.97
N LYS A 78 2.93 -9.90 -14.48
CA LYS A 78 1.80 -10.64 -13.93
C LYS A 78 2.14 -12.12 -13.80
N SER A 79 1.64 -12.76 -12.74
CA SER A 79 1.83 -14.19 -12.44
C SER A 79 0.51 -14.91 -12.17
N GLU A 80 0.55 -16.19 -11.80
CA GLU A 80 -0.63 -16.92 -11.27
C GLU A 80 -0.95 -16.54 -9.82
N ASN A 81 -0.02 -15.92 -9.11
CA ASN A 81 -0.17 -15.54 -7.71
C ASN A 81 -0.89 -14.18 -7.56
N GLU A 82 -2.03 -14.17 -6.87
CA GLU A 82 -2.83 -12.94 -6.70
C GLU A 82 -2.22 -11.92 -5.74
N TYR A 83 -1.38 -12.32 -4.77
CA TYR A 83 -0.65 -11.37 -3.93
C TYR A 83 0.39 -10.62 -4.75
N PHE A 84 1.15 -11.35 -5.57
CA PHE A 84 2.07 -10.78 -6.55
C PHE A 84 1.33 -9.81 -7.48
N ASN A 85 0.24 -10.27 -8.11
CA ASN A 85 -0.53 -9.47 -9.06
C ASN A 85 -1.12 -8.21 -8.42
N ARG A 86 -1.54 -8.29 -7.14
CA ARG A 86 -2.01 -7.13 -6.38
C ARG A 86 -0.87 -6.15 -6.12
N SER A 87 0.29 -6.63 -5.68
CA SER A 87 1.46 -5.77 -5.41
C SER A 87 1.90 -5.01 -6.68
N MET A 88 1.95 -5.69 -7.83
CA MET A 88 2.31 -5.05 -9.11
C MET A 88 1.27 -4.03 -9.57
N ARG A 89 -0.03 -4.37 -9.50
CA ARG A 89 -1.10 -3.42 -9.81
C ARG A 89 -1.05 -2.19 -8.92
N GLN A 90 -0.88 -2.38 -7.62
CA GLN A 90 -0.82 -1.28 -6.65
C GLN A 90 0.31 -0.30 -6.97
N LEU A 91 1.49 -0.80 -7.33
CA LEU A 91 2.61 0.04 -7.71
C LEU A 91 2.30 0.84 -8.99
N ALA A 92 1.80 0.17 -10.03
CA ALA A 92 1.37 0.84 -11.26
C ALA A 92 0.34 1.95 -11.00
N SER A 93 -0.67 1.67 -10.15
CA SER A 93 -1.69 2.63 -9.73
C SER A 93 -1.12 3.82 -8.97
N GLN A 94 -0.16 3.58 -8.06
CA GLN A 94 0.51 4.64 -7.30
C GLN A 94 1.27 5.60 -8.23
N GLU A 95 2.00 5.06 -9.22
CA GLU A 95 2.70 5.85 -10.23
C GLU A 95 1.75 6.72 -11.06
N MET A 96 0.64 6.15 -11.52
CA MET A 96 -0.39 6.92 -12.24
C MET A 96 -0.95 8.04 -11.39
N LYS A 97 -1.32 7.75 -10.14
CA LYS A 97 -1.89 8.75 -9.22
C LYS A 97 -0.92 9.90 -8.96
N MET A 98 0.35 9.60 -8.68
CA MET A 98 1.38 10.63 -8.50
C MET A 98 1.54 11.48 -9.75
N PHE A 99 1.56 10.86 -10.93
CA PHE A 99 1.63 11.57 -12.21
C PHE A 99 0.42 12.49 -12.45
N HIS A 100 -0.80 11.98 -12.25
CA HIS A 100 -2.02 12.77 -12.40
C HIS A 100 -2.07 13.95 -11.41
N ALA A 101 -1.67 13.73 -10.16
CA ALA A 101 -1.59 14.78 -9.15
C ALA A 101 -0.54 15.84 -9.53
N PHE A 102 0.65 15.42 -9.97
CA PHE A 102 1.74 16.32 -10.36
C PHE A 102 1.37 17.23 -11.53
N ARG A 103 0.57 16.73 -12.48
CA ARG A 103 0.19 17.48 -13.70
C ARG A 103 -1.08 18.33 -13.57
N LYS A 104 -1.90 18.12 -12.53
CA LYS A 104 -3.31 18.57 -12.46
C LYS A 104 -3.53 20.04 -12.84
N ASP A 105 -2.57 20.90 -12.52
CA ASP A 105 -2.65 22.35 -12.70
C ASP A 105 -1.51 22.94 -13.57
N LYS A 106 -0.87 22.11 -14.39
CA LYS A 106 0.28 22.51 -15.21
C LYS A 106 -0.04 22.42 -16.70
N GLU A 107 0.52 23.36 -17.46
CA GLU A 107 0.41 23.39 -18.92
C GLU A 107 1.54 22.60 -19.60
N GLY A 108 1.27 22.13 -20.82
CA GLY A 108 2.23 21.40 -21.65
C GLY A 108 1.96 19.90 -21.77
N LYS A 109 2.88 19.18 -22.42
CA LYS A 109 2.79 17.74 -22.63
C LYS A 109 3.56 16.99 -21.54
N PHE A 110 2.89 16.06 -20.88
CA PHE A 110 3.46 15.23 -19.82
C PHE A 110 3.54 13.77 -20.27
N THR A 111 4.58 13.04 -19.86
CA THR A 111 4.67 11.59 -20.11
C THR A 111 5.00 10.84 -18.84
N LEU A 112 4.38 9.68 -18.63
CA LEU A 112 4.81 8.69 -17.65
C LEU A 112 5.11 7.39 -18.38
N THR A 113 6.32 6.88 -18.23
CA THR A 113 6.69 5.54 -18.68
C THR A 113 7.14 4.72 -17.48
N MET A 114 6.64 3.50 -17.32
CA MET A 114 7.15 2.55 -16.34
C MET A 114 7.50 1.25 -17.05
N ASN A 115 8.70 0.75 -16.82
CA ASN A 115 9.14 -0.55 -17.33
C ASN A 115 9.68 -1.39 -16.18
N TYR A 116 9.72 -2.70 -16.36
CA TYR A 116 10.29 -3.60 -15.37
C TYR A 116 11.41 -4.46 -15.94
N GLN A 117 12.28 -4.89 -15.04
CA GLN A 117 13.36 -5.85 -15.27
C GLN A 117 13.31 -6.91 -14.17
N VAL A 118 13.65 -8.16 -14.49
CA VAL A 118 13.93 -9.19 -13.48
C VAL A 118 15.39 -9.04 -13.06
N ALA A 119 15.64 -8.62 -11.83
CA ALA A 119 16.98 -8.40 -11.29
C ALA A 119 17.59 -9.68 -10.69
N ASN A 120 16.75 -10.52 -10.09
CA ASN A 120 17.12 -11.85 -9.60
C ASN A 120 15.98 -12.84 -9.80
N LEU A 121 16.33 -14.05 -10.17
CA LEU A 121 15.44 -15.20 -10.11
C LEU A 121 16.31 -16.43 -9.82
N ASP A 122 16.24 -16.91 -8.59
CA ASP A 122 16.82 -18.18 -8.15
C ASP A 122 15.74 -19.07 -7.54
N ASP A 123 16.12 -20.19 -6.93
CA ASP A 123 15.17 -21.15 -6.33
C ASP A 123 14.38 -20.59 -5.14
N SER A 124 14.78 -19.41 -4.63
CA SER A 124 14.36 -18.86 -3.36
C SER A 124 13.69 -17.50 -3.52
N VAL A 125 14.28 -16.59 -4.30
CA VAL A 125 13.87 -15.18 -4.40
C VAL A 125 13.73 -14.72 -5.85
N LEU A 126 12.59 -14.11 -6.14
CA LEU A 126 12.37 -13.28 -7.32
C LEU A 126 12.50 -11.80 -6.92
N SER A 127 13.42 -11.06 -7.54
CA SER A 127 13.53 -9.61 -7.40
C SER A 127 13.16 -8.93 -8.72
N ILE A 128 12.17 -8.04 -8.66
CA ILE A 128 11.71 -7.20 -9.78
C ILE A 128 12.18 -5.77 -9.53
N LEU A 129 12.76 -5.15 -10.55
CA LEU A 129 13.01 -3.71 -10.59
C LEU A 129 12.00 -3.03 -11.49
N LEU A 130 11.51 -1.86 -11.07
CA LEU A 130 10.64 -1.01 -11.84
C LEU A 130 11.28 0.36 -11.99
N LEU A 131 11.42 0.80 -13.25
CA LEU A 131 11.96 2.10 -13.61
C LEU A 131 10.85 2.96 -14.19
N SER A 132 10.47 3.99 -13.44
CA SER A 132 9.49 4.99 -13.81
C SER A 132 10.19 6.26 -14.26
N ASN A 133 9.87 6.74 -15.46
CA ASN A 133 10.35 8.01 -16.00
C ASN A 133 9.15 8.91 -16.30
N MET A 134 9.07 10.01 -15.58
CA MET A 134 8.11 11.09 -15.79
C MET A 134 8.81 12.25 -16.50
N SER A 135 8.23 12.78 -17.58
CA SER A 135 8.76 13.96 -18.28
C SER A 135 7.70 15.03 -18.48
N TRP A 136 8.13 16.28 -18.53
CA TRP A 136 7.30 17.47 -18.74
C TRP A 136 8.15 18.57 -19.42
N PRO A 137 7.57 19.72 -19.86
CA PRO A 137 8.25 20.63 -20.78
C PRO A 137 9.64 21.14 -20.35
N ASP A 138 9.87 21.29 -19.05
CA ASP A 138 11.11 21.84 -18.49
C ASP A 138 11.82 20.88 -17.52
N GLY A 139 11.44 19.60 -17.48
CA GLY A 139 12.08 18.65 -16.58
C GLY A 139 11.68 17.20 -16.76
N SER A 140 12.40 16.36 -16.03
CA SER A 140 12.12 14.93 -15.92
C SER A 140 12.42 14.44 -14.52
N TYR A 141 11.76 13.36 -14.13
CA TYR A 141 11.99 12.67 -12.88
C TYR A 141 12.09 11.18 -13.16
N LEU A 142 13.14 10.58 -12.62
CA LEU A 142 13.44 9.16 -12.74
C LEU A 142 13.32 8.54 -11.34
N HIS A 143 12.51 7.50 -11.25
CA HIS A 143 12.28 6.76 -10.03
C HIS A 143 12.56 5.29 -10.27
N LEU A 144 13.38 4.69 -9.41
CA LEU A 144 13.65 3.26 -9.40
C LEU A 144 13.05 2.71 -8.11
N SER A 145 12.30 1.61 -8.22
CA SER A 145 11.78 0.88 -7.07
C SER A 145 11.93 -0.62 -7.29
N SER A 146 11.80 -1.39 -6.22
CA SER A 146 11.91 -2.85 -6.30
C SER A 146 10.81 -3.60 -5.55
N ARG A 147 10.64 -4.87 -5.90
CA ARG A 147 9.78 -5.83 -5.18
C ARG A 147 10.43 -7.20 -5.14
N ASN A 148 10.44 -7.81 -3.96
CA ASN A 148 10.97 -9.16 -3.76
C ASN A 148 9.84 -10.12 -3.41
N PHE A 149 9.93 -11.35 -3.90
CA PHE A 149 8.98 -12.41 -3.61
C PHE A 149 9.69 -13.73 -3.37
N SER A 150 9.16 -14.52 -2.45
CA SER A 150 9.57 -15.91 -2.30
C SER A 150 9.10 -16.69 -3.52
N VAL A 151 10.01 -17.40 -4.19
CA VAL A 151 9.64 -18.30 -5.30
C VAL A 151 8.84 -19.50 -4.77
N LYS A 152 9.15 -19.93 -3.54
CA LYS A 152 8.51 -21.07 -2.89
C LYS A 152 7.05 -20.80 -2.48
N THR A 153 6.74 -19.59 -2.01
CA THR A 153 5.39 -19.25 -1.50
C THR A 153 4.64 -18.26 -2.39
N GLY A 154 5.35 -17.49 -3.21
CA GLY A 154 4.80 -16.39 -4.00
C GLY A 154 4.48 -15.13 -3.19
N TYR A 155 4.84 -15.09 -1.90
CA TYR A 155 4.58 -13.93 -1.04
C TYR A 155 5.67 -12.87 -1.11
N PRO A 156 5.33 -11.58 -0.89
CA PRO A 156 6.32 -10.52 -0.77
C PRO A 156 7.34 -10.84 0.32
N LEU A 157 8.60 -10.50 0.06
CA LEU A 157 9.68 -10.58 1.03
C LEU A 157 10.06 -9.19 1.52
N VAL A 158 10.27 -9.07 2.82
CA VAL A 158 10.92 -7.92 3.47
C VAL A 158 12.34 -8.29 3.87
N LEU A 159 13.10 -7.31 4.41
CA LEU A 159 14.47 -7.58 4.87
C LEU A 159 14.50 -8.66 5.95
N ASP A 160 13.59 -8.64 6.92
CA ASP A 160 13.53 -9.64 7.99
C ASP A 160 13.45 -11.08 7.47
N ASP A 161 12.89 -11.30 6.28
CA ASP A 161 12.78 -12.63 5.68
C ASP A 161 14.11 -13.14 5.07
N LEU A 162 15.08 -12.26 4.86
CA LEU A 162 16.40 -12.59 4.30
C LEU A 162 17.49 -12.80 5.36
N PHE A 163 17.26 -12.38 6.60
CA PHE A 163 18.27 -12.38 7.65
C PHE A 163 17.82 -13.21 8.85
N LEU A 164 18.81 -13.71 9.60
CA LEU A 164 18.59 -14.48 10.82
C LEU A 164 17.99 -13.56 11.90
N ALA A 165 16.90 -14.03 12.52
CA ALA A 165 16.30 -13.33 13.65
C ALA A 165 17.31 -13.13 14.79
N ASP A 166 17.22 -12.00 15.48
CA ASP A 166 18.07 -11.61 16.61
C ASP A 166 19.58 -11.58 16.33
N SER A 167 20.00 -11.57 15.06
CA SER A 167 21.44 -11.55 14.70
C SER A 167 22.07 -10.15 14.72
N GLY A 168 21.27 -9.09 14.93
CA GLY A 168 21.70 -7.70 14.80
C GLY A 168 22.04 -7.28 13.36
N TYR A 169 21.37 -7.90 12.38
CA TYR A 169 21.66 -7.65 10.96
C TYR A 169 21.31 -6.21 10.52
N ASP A 170 20.30 -5.62 11.16
CA ASP A 170 19.78 -4.28 10.90
C ASP A 170 20.84 -3.20 11.16
N GLU A 171 21.50 -3.26 12.31
CA GLU A 171 22.61 -2.35 12.64
C GLU A 171 23.80 -2.57 11.70
N ALA A 172 24.12 -3.82 11.39
CA ALA A 172 25.21 -4.16 10.48
C ALA A 172 24.95 -3.64 9.06
N LEU A 173 23.73 -3.78 8.55
CA LEU A 173 23.31 -3.26 7.25
C LEU A 173 23.40 -1.74 7.22
N ALA A 174 22.82 -1.05 8.22
CA ALA A 174 22.89 0.40 8.32
C ALA A 174 24.33 0.90 8.27
N GLN A 175 25.24 0.29 9.04
CA GLN A 175 26.65 0.65 9.06
C GLN A 175 27.35 0.37 7.72
N LEU A 176 27.11 -0.79 7.11
CA LEU A 176 27.73 -1.16 5.83
C LEU A 176 27.28 -0.23 4.70
N VAL A 177 25.98 0.01 4.56
CA VAL A 177 25.41 0.87 3.51
C VAL A 177 25.88 2.32 3.71
N THR A 178 25.84 2.82 4.94
CA THR A 178 26.36 4.16 5.28
C THR A 178 27.84 4.27 4.94
N GLY A 179 28.63 3.24 5.26
CA GLY A 179 30.06 3.20 4.97
C GLY A 179 30.37 3.24 3.48
N GLU A 180 29.66 2.45 2.66
CA GLU A 180 29.85 2.44 1.20
C GLU A 180 29.46 3.81 0.58
N LEU A 181 28.37 4.42 1.04
CA LEU A 181 27.96 5.77 0.61
C LEU A 181 29.03 6.81 0.94
N MET A 182 29.51 6.82 2.19
CA MET A 182 30.52 7.78 2.63
C MET A 182 31.85 7.57 1.91
N ALA A 183 32.25 6.32 1.66
CA ALA A 183 33.51 6.00 1.01
C ALA A 183 33.57 6.47 -0.46
N MET A 184 32.46 6.41 -1.19
CA MET A 184 32.44 6.80 -2.61
C MET A 184 32.13 8.28 -2.86
N ASN A 185 31.34 8.92 -2.02
CA ASN A 185 30.89 10.29 -2.28
C ASN A 185 31.49 11.33 -1.33
N GLY A 186 31.91 10.93 -0.13
CA GLY A 186 32.22 11.85 0.95
C GLY A 186 30.95 12.53 1.50
N ARG A 187 30.96 12.85 2.80
CA ARG A 187 29.77 13.37 3.52
C ARG A 187 29.20 14.63 2.88
N ASP A 188 30.05 15.53 2.39
CA ASP A 188 29.65 16.84 1.85
C ASP A 188 28.86 16.76 0.53
N ARG A 189 28.90 15.60 -0.14
CA ARG A 189 28.15 15.34 -1.38
C ARG A 189 26.85 14.61 -1.12
N LEU A 190 26.57 14.20 0.12
CA LEU A 190 25.33 13.51 0.48
C LEU A 190 24.37 14.49 1.14
N VAL A 191 23.12 14.45 0.71
CA VAL A 191 22.05 15.30 1.21
C VAL A 191 20.90 14.43 1.70
N ALA A 192 20.27 14.85 2.80
CA ALA A 192 18.99 14.30 3.23
C ALA A 192 17.85 15.14 2.65
N ASN A 193 16.71 14.50 2.34
CA ASN A 193 15.51 15.18 1.84
C ASN A 193 15.77 16.08 0.61
N ALA A 194 16.54 15.58 -0.36
CA ALA A 194 16.90 16.30 -1.58
C ALA A 194 15.64 16.71 -2.37
N GLY A 195 15.44 18.02 -2.56
CA GLY A 195 14.21 18.57 -3.17
C GLY A 195 13.15 19.04 -2.18
N SER A 196 13.41 19.01 -0.86
CA SER A 196 12.57 19.66 0.17
C SER A 196 13.10 21.05 0.57
N ALA A 197 12.27 21.84 1.26
CA ALA A 197 12.72 23.11 1.86
C ALA A 197 13.74 22.94 3.00
N GLU A 198 13.93 21.72 3.50
CA GLU A 198 14.87 21.34 4.56
C GLU A 198 16.09 20.59 4.03
N GLU A 199 16.37 20.67 2.72
CA GLU A 199 17.57 20.06 2.11
C GLU A 199 18.84 20.54 2.82
N GLY A 200 19.56 19.59 3.42
CA GLY A 200 20.74 19.85 4.23
C GLY A 200 21.78 18.76 4.06
N ALA A 201 23.05 19.12 4.26
CA ALA A 201 24.14 18.16 4.34
C ALA A 201 23.86 17.13 5.45
N LEU A 202 24.28 15.88 5.25
CA LEU A 202 24.16 14.85 6.29
C LEU A 202 24.86 15.27 7.58
N SER A 203 24.17 15.18 8.71
CA SER A 203 24.70 15.54 10.02
C SER A 203 25.87 14.65 10.45
N GLU A 204 26.74 15.16 11.31
CA GLU A 204 27.72 14.30 11.99
C GLU A 204 26.99 13.23 12.81
N GLY A 205 27.41 11.96 12.67
CA GLY A 205 26.75 10.82 13.33
C GLY A 205 25.50 10.30 12.61
N PHE A 206 25.22 10.74 11.38
CA PHE A 206 24.16 10.16 10.55
C PHE A 206 24.33 8.63 10.40
N SER A 207 23.22 7.91 10.57
CA SER A 207 23.09 6.50 10.27
C SER A 207 21.73 6.26 9.62
N LEU A 208 21.71 5.36 8.63
CA LEU A 208 20.47 4.85 8.07
C LEU A 208 19.72 4.00 9.10
N SER A 209 18.40 4.01 9.02
CA SER A 209 17.50 3.07 9.71
C SER A 209 17.13 1.90 8.80
N LEU A 210 16.56 0.84 9.36
CA LEU A 210 16.03 -0.27 8.55
C LEU A 210 14.89 0.18 7.62
N ALA A 211 14.10 1.19 8.06
CA ALA A 211 13.08 1.80 7.21
C ALA A 211 13.70 2.46 5.98
N ASP A 212 14.88 3.08 6.10
CA ASP A 212 15.60 3.68 4.97
C ASP A 212 16.13 2.65 3.97
N LEU A 213 16.34 1.42 4.43
CA LEU A 213 16.84 0.29 3.63
C LEU A 213 15.74 -0.62 3.08
N SER A 214 14.46 -0.26 3.29
CA SER A 214 13.31 -1.09 2.95
C SER A 214 13.09 -1.33 1.44
N ASP A 215 13.63 -0.46 0.57
CA ASP A 215 13.60 -0.67 -0.88
C ASP A 215 14.92 -1.32 -1.31
N PHE A 216 14.90 -2.62 -1.54
CA PHE A 216 16.09 -3.41 -1.82
C PHE A 216 15.80 -4.50 -2.84
N TYR A 217 16.81 -4.97 -3.54
CA TYR A 217 16.69 -6.11 -4.44
C TYR A 217 17.95 -6.98 -4.40
N LEU A 218 17.82 -8.24 -4.80
CA LEU A 218 18.97 -9.10 -5.03
C LEU A 218 19.45 -8.96 -6.47
N GLU A 219 20.76 -9.00 -6.66
CA GLU A 219 21.38 -9.07 -7.98
C GLU A 219 22.69 -9.85 -7.86
N GLY A 220 22.70 -11.08 -8.40
CA GLY A 220 23.84 -12.00 -8.26
C GLY A 220 24.25 -12.19 -6.79
N ASP A 221 25.53 -11.93 -6.50
CA ASP A 221 26.11 -12.06 -5.16
C ASP A 221 25.96 -10.79 -4.29
N SER A 222 25.03 -9.89 -4.62
CA SER A 222 24.81 -8.64 -3.89
C SER A 222 23.37 -8.47 -3.39
N VAL A 223 23.24 -7.75 -2.28
CA VAL A 223 22.00 -7.09 -1.85
C VAL A 223 22.15 -5.61 -2.21
N CYS A 224 21.22 -5.09 -2.99
CA CYS A 224 21.25 -3.72 -3.49
C CYS A 224 20.15 -2.89 -2.83
N PHE A 225 20.50 -1.72 -2.29
CA PHE A 225 19.59 -0.83 -1.57
C PHE A 225 19.34 0.43 -2.39
N ILE A 226 18.08 0.76 -2.64
CA ILE A 226 17.68 1.97 -3.34
C ILE A 226 17.42 3.06 -2.30
N LEU A 227 18.20 4.13 -2.39
CA LEU A 227 18.07 5.32 -1.55
C LEU A 227 17.57 6.46 -2.43
N ASP A 228 16.34 6.87 -2.17
CA ASP A 228 15.69 7.92 -2.92
C ASP A 228 16.04 9.33 -2.40
N ARG A 229 15.53 10.33 -3.12
CA ARG A 229 15.76 11.74 -2.80
C ARG A 229 15.12 12.16 -1.48
N ASP A 230 14.06 11.50 -1.03
CA ASP A 230 13.39 11.82 0.23
C ASP A 230 14.15 11.28 1.45
N ARG A 231 15.11 10.37 1.26
CA ARG A 231 15.96 9.82 2.33
C ARG A 231 17.38 10.34 2.23
N VAL A 232 18.13 9.82 1.28
CA VAL A 232 19.55 10.13 1.06
C VAL A 232 19.84 10.09 -0.42
N ALA A 233 20.32 11.21 -0.94
CA ALA A 233 20.74 11.35 -2.32
C ALA A 233 22.17 11.89 -2.43
N VAL A 234 22.76 11.71 -3.60
CA VAL A 234 23.98 12.43 -3.97
C VAL A 234 23.58 13.78 -4.52
N LYS A 235 24.14 14.85 -3.96
CA LYS A 235 23.91 16.22 -4.37
C LYS A 235 24.16 16.37 -5.88
N ASP A 236 23.25 17.06 -6.56
CA ASP A 236 23.23 17.28 -8.01
C ASP A 236 23.06 16.01 -8.88
N GLU A 237 23.12 14.81 -8.29
CA GLU A 237 23.01 13.53 -9.00
C GLU A 237 21.75 12.73 -8.64
N GLY A 238 21.11 12.99 -7.50
CA GLY A 238 19.82 12.38 -7.14
C GLY A 238 19.92 11.05 -6.42
N ALA A 239 18.91 10.19 -6.65
CA ALA A 239 18.75 8.91 -5.97
C ALA A 239 19.91 7.96 -6.32
N VAL A 240 20.29 7.11 -5.38
CA VAL A 240 21.41 6.19 -5.53
C VAL A 240 21.05 4.76 -5.14
N VAL A 241 21.79 3.82 -5.71
CA VAL A 241 21.75 2.42 -5.35
C VAL A 241 23.08 2.02 -4.75
N VAL A 242 23.03 1.41 -3.56
CA VAL A 242 24.21 0.91 -2.85
C VAL A 242 24.22 -0.61 -2.91
N LYS A 243 25.27 -1.20 -3.47
CA LYS A 243 25.47 -2.64 -3.57
C LYS A 243 26.35 -3.14 -2.43
N VAL A 244 25.83 -4.09 -1.65
CA VAL A 244 26.55 -4.78 -0.59
C VAL A 244 26.71 -6.25 -0.97
N GLU A 245 27.97 -6.70 -1.03
CA GLU A 245 28.28 -8.10 -1.32
C GLU A 245 27.72 -9.02 -0.21
N LYS A 246 26.99 -10.08 -0.60
CA LYS A 246 26.42 -11.08 0.33
C LYS A 246 27.49 -11.72 1.22
N ALA A 247 28.73 -11.83 0.74
CA ALA A 247 29.86 -12.33 1.53
C ALA A 247 30.13 -11.50 2.80
N LYS A 248 29.89 -10.18 2.77
CA LYS A 248 29.99 -9.31 3.96
C LYS A 248 28.84 -9.53 4.96
N LEU A 249 27.75 -10.11 4.48
CA LEU A 249 26.53 -10.36 5.22
C LEU A 249 26.36 -11.83 5.62
N ALA A 250 27.31 -12.70 5.27
CA ALA A 250 27.16 -14.15 5.34
C ALA A 250 26.78 -14.67 6.74
N GLN A 251 27.26 -14.03 7.81
CA GLN A 251 26.92 -14.40 9.18
C GLN A 251 25.49 -14.00 9.61
N TYR A 252 24.84 -13.14 8.84
CA TYR A 252 23.51 -12.60 9.12
C TYR A 252 22.45 -13.16 8.18
N LEU A 253 22.82 -13.66 6.99
CA LEU A 253 21.87 -14.15 6.00
C LEU A 253 21.23 -15.47 6.46
N ALA A 254 19.92 -15.59 6.23
CA ALA A 254 19.24 -16.86 6.30
C ALA A 254 19.75 -17.79 5.19
N GLU A 255 19.69 -19.11 5.41
CA GLU A 255 20.00 -20.07 4.36
C GLU A 255 19.04 -19.89 3.17
N PRO A 256 19.47 -20.10 1.91
CA PRO A 256 18.62 -19.92 0.74
C PRO A 256 17.29 -20.69 0.81
N GLY A 257 17.22 -21.83 1.52
CA GLY A 257 15.97 -22.57 1.72
C GLY A 257 15.06 -22.05 2.85
N ASP A 258 15.59 -21.17 3.69
CA ASP A 258 14.98 -20.63 4.91
C ASP A 258 14.47 -19.19 4.73
N VAL A 259 14.58 -18.60 3.53
CA VAL A 259 13.89 -17.34 3.19
C VAL A 259 12.39 -17.56 3.22
N ASN A 260 11.84 -17.39 4.41
CA ASN A 260 10.43 -17.58 4.68
C ASN A 260 9.73 -16.28 4.34
N GLY A 261 9.13 -16.20 3.16
CA GLY A 261 7.98 -15.31 3.01
C GLY A 261 6.89 -15.88 3.89
N VAL A 262 6.80 -15.43 5.15
CA VAL A 262 5.74 -15.84 6.07
C VAL A 262 4.43 -15.64 5.32
N GLU A 263 3.62 -16.70 5.22
CA GLU A 263 2.27 -16.58 4.67
C GLU A 263 1.60 -15.41 5.41
N PRO A 264 1.31 -14.29 4.72
CA PRO A 264 0.57 -13.22 5.35
C PRO A 264 -0.66 -13.86 5.95
N THR A 265 -1.05 -13.46 7.16
CA THR A 265 -2.35 -13.85 7.73
C THR A 265 -3.37 -13.85 6.59
N PRO A 266 -4.10 -14.97 6.37
CA PRO A 266 -4.83 -15.17 5.13
C PRO A 266 -5.60 -13.90 4.85
N ILE A 267 -5.33 -13.27 3.70
CA ILE A 267 -6.23 -12.24 3.18
C ILE A 267 -7.60 -12.89 3.32
N PRO A 268 -8.53 -12.31 4.12
CA PRO A 268 -9.85 -12.86 4.25
C PRO A 268 -10.31 -13.14 2.84
N THR A 269 -10.65 -14.41 2.57
CA THR A 269 -11.19 -14.87 1.28
C THR A 269 -11.97 -13.71 0.71
N PRO A 270 -11.67 -13.23 -0.52
CA PRO A 270 -12.36 -12.08 -1.05
C PRO A 270 -13.84 -12.34 -0.84
N VAL A 271 -14.46 -11.55 0.04
CA VAL A 271 -15.90 -11.36 0.02
C VAL A 271 -16.19 -11.15 -1.46
N PRO A 272 -17.06 -11.97 -2.07
CA PRO A 272 -17.20 -12.07 -3.51
C PRO A 272 -17.06 -10.68 -4.09
N THR A 273 -16.07 -10.52 -4.97
CA THR A 273 -15.73 -9.26 -5.64
C THR A 273 -17.04 -8.53 -5.90
N PRO A 274 -17.26 -7.31 -5.37
CA PRO A 274 -18.42 -6.55 -5.81
C PRO A 274 -18.36 -6.53 -7.34
N ALA A 275 -19.53 -6.60 -7.97
CA ALA A 275 -19.66 -6.64 -9.42
C ALA A 275 -18.65 -5.70 -10.09
N PRO A 276 -18.03 -6.10 -11.22
CA PRO A 276 -16.95 -5.35 -11.85
C PRO A 276 -17.27 -3.86 -11.89
N HIS A 277 -16.30 -3.05 -11.44
CA HIS A 277 -16.37 -1.59 -11.40
C HIS A 277 -17.05 -1.05 -12.65
N ASP A 278 -18.24 -0.47 -12.48
CA ASP A 278 -18.91 0.28 -13.53
C ASP A 278 -18.30 1.69 -13.53
N PRO A 279 -17.50 2.05 -14.55
CA PRO A 279 -16.85 3.36 -14.62
C PRO A 279 -17.84 4.51 -14.86
N GLN A 280 -19.13 4.21 -15.05
CA GLN A 280 -20.18 5.22 -15.19
C GLN A 280 -20.87 5.59 -13.87
N LYS A 281 -20.52 4.92 -12.76
CA LYS A 281 -21.14 5.16 -11.44
C LYS A 281 -20.20 5.88 -10.49
N LYS A 282 -20.77 6.70 -9.62
CA LYS A 282 -20.05 7.37 -8.53
C LYS A 282 -20.12 6.50 -7.28
N TYR A 283 -19.03 6.27 -6.58
CA TYR A 283 -19.03 5.43 -5.36
C TYR A 283 -18.75 6.26 -4.11
N VAL A 284 -19.48 5.96 -3.03
CA VAL A 284 -19.33 6.58 -1.70
C VAL A 284 -19.43 5.53 -0.59
N ALA A 285 -18.78 5.78 0.55
CA ALA A 285 -18.87 4.93 1.72
C ALA A 285 -19.68 5.58 2.84
N LEU A 286 -20.77 4.92 3.26
CA LEU A 286 -21.52 5.30 4.45
C LEU A 286 -20.89 4.63 5.68
N THR A 287 -20.51 5.43 6.67
CA THR A 287 -19.80 4.93 7.86
C THR A 287 -20.49 5.33 9.16
N PHE A 288 -20.43 4.45 10.17
CA PHE A 288 -21.09 4.65 11.45
C PHE A 288 -20.16 4.40 12.64
N ASP A 289 -20.04 5.37 13.53
CA ASP A 289 -19.18 5.34 14.70
C ASP A 289 -19.98 5.09 16.00
N ASP A 290 -19.25 4.73 17.06
CA ASP A 290 -19.71 4.54 18.46
C ASP A 290 -20.56 3.30 18.78
N GLY A 291 -21.10 2.62 17.77
CA GLY A 291 -21.86 1.39 17.94
C GLY A 291 -21.03 0.19 18.45
N PRO A 292 -21.66 -0.99 18.60
CA PRO A 292 -23.09 -1.24 18.43
C PRO A 292 -23.94 -0.72 19.59
N ASN A 293 -25.13 -0.20 19.29
CA ASN A 293 -26.17 0.18 20.24
C ASN A 293 -27.39 -0.74 20.08
N PRO A 294 -27.87 -1.39 21.15
CA PRO A 294 -28.92 -2.41 21.06
C PRO A 294 -30.29 -1.87 20.61
N LYS A 295 -30.50 -0.55 20.68
CA LYS A 295 -31.77 0.07 20.29
C LYS A 295 -31.78 0.54 18.84
N THR A 296 -30.65 0.97 18.32
CA THR A 296 -30.59 1.71 17.04
C THR A 296 -29.82 0.95 15.95
N THR A 297 -28.72 0.27 16.26
CA THR A 297 -27.93 -0.48 15.27
C THR A 297 -28.75 -1.58 14.58
N PRO A 298 -29.60 -2.39 15.27
CA PRO A 298 -30.44 -3.37 14.59
C PRO A 298 -31.42 -2.76 13.59
N MET A 299 -32.01 -1.60 13.93
CA MET A 299 -32.92 -0.87 13.04
C MET A 299 -32.18 -0.34 11.81
N LEU A 300 -30.95 0.15 12.00
CA LEU A 300 -30.11 0.58 10.90
C LEU A 300 -29.76 -0.58 9.95
N LEU A 301 -29.40 -1.75 10.49
CA LEU A 301 -29.13 -2.95 9.68
C LEU A 301 -30.36 -3.35 8.86
N ASP A 302 -31.57 -3.27 9.44
CA ASP A 302 -32.82 -3.52 8.70
C ASP A 302 -33.00 -2.55 7.52
N ILE A 303 -32.75 -1.24 7.74
CA ILE A 303 -32.82 -0.22 6.68
C ILE A 303 -31.79 -0.49 5.58
N LEU A 304 -30.54 -0.78 5.95
CA LEU A 304 -29.46 -1.06 4.99
C LEU A 304 -29.77 -2.31 4.16
N LYS A 305 -30.33 -3.35 4.79
CA LYS A 305 -30.79 -4.56 4.11
C LYS A 305 -31.94 -4.28 3.16
N GLU A 306 -32.96 -3.55 3.58
CA GLU A 306 -34.10 -3.14 2.73
C GLU A 306 -33.63 -2.35 1.51
N LYS A 307 -32.67 -1.44 1.72
CA LYS A 307 -32.08 -0.63 0.66
C LYS A 307 -31.02 -1.38 -0.15
N ASN A 308 -30.65 -2.60 0.20
CA ASN A 308 -29.55 -3.35 -0.40
C ASN A 308 -28.24 -2.52 -0.47
N VAL A 309 -27.84 -1.95 0.65
CA VAL A 309 -26.63 -1.14 0.82
C VAL A 309 -25.70 -1.81 1.83
N LYS A 310 -24.39 -1.82 1.53
CA LYS A 310 -23.36 -2.16 2.52
C LYS A 310 -22.71 -0.90 3.07
N ALA A 311 -22.23 -0.99 4.30
CA ALA A 311 -21.73 0.14 5.08
C ALA A 311 -20.54 -0.32 5.93
N THR A 312 -19.82 0.62 6.51
CA THR A 312 -18.71 0.34 7.44
C THR A 312 -19.03 0.84 8.83
N PHE A 313 -18.92 -0.04 9.83
CA PHE A 313 -19.15 0.27 11.23
C PHE A 313 -17.80 0.36 11.96
N PHE A 314 -17.48 1.50 12.54
CA PHE A 314 -16.36 1.67 13.45
C PHE A 314 -16.88 1.51 14.88
N CYS A 315 -16.76 0.29 15.41
CA CYS A 315 -17.35 -0.07 16.69
C CYS A 315 -16.40 0.19 17.87
N LEU A 316 -16.97 0.57 19.00
CA LEU A 316 -16.26 0.55 20.28
C LEU A 316 -16.15 -0.88 20.79
N GLY A 317 -14.94 -1.33 21.08
CA GLY A 317 -14.70 -2.68 21.62
C GLY A 317 -15.53 -2.98 22.87
N SER A 318 -15.67 -1.99 23.77
CA SER A 318 -16.50 -2.12 24.98
C SER A 318 -18.01 -2.28 24.72
N ASN A 319 -18.49 -1.83 23.56
CA ASN A 319 -19.88 -2.06 23.12
C ASN A 319 -20.01 -3.41 22.42
N VAL A 320 -19.00 -3.82 21.65
CA VAL A 320 -18.96 -5.17 21.04
C VAL A 320 -18.95 -6.26 22.13
N ASP A 321 -18.22 -6.07 23.23
CA ASP A 321 -18.25 -7.00 24.38
C ASP A 321 -19.66 -7.16 24.98
N LYS A 322 -20.46 -6.09 24.97
CA LYS A 322 -21.82 -6.09 25.55
C LYS A 322 -22.87 -6.65 24.59
N TYR A 323 -22.69 -6.41 23.29
CA TYR A 323 -23.65 -6.73 22.24
C TYR A 323 -22.97 -7.45 21.05
N PRO A 324 -22.26 -8.57 21.30
CA PRO A 324 -21.47 -9.25 20.27
C PRO A 324 -22.36 -9.79 19.14
N GLU A 325 -23.62 -10.13 19.43
CA GLU A 325 -24.59 -10.59 18.44
C GLU A 325 -24.92 -9.54 17.38
N ILE A 326 -24.88 -8.25 17.73
CA ILE A 326 -25.17 -7.15 16.81
C ILE A 326 -23.98 -6.93 15.87
N ALA A 327 -22.75 -6.94 16.42
CA ALA A 327 -21.53 -6.87 15.61
C ALA A 327 -21.42 -8.08 14.66
N LYS A 328 -21.74 -9.29 15.16
CA LYS A 328 -21.81 -10.50 14.34
C LYS A 328 -22.83 -10.35 13.21
N ARG A 329 -24.04 -9.87 13.51
CA ARG A 329 -25.09 -9.64 12.51
C ARG A 329 -24.62 -8.68 11.42
N ALA A 330 -23.97 -7.57 11.77
CA ALA A 330 -23.41 -6.64 10.80
C ALA A 330 -22.41 -7.33 9.85
N ALA A 331 -21.50 -8.15 10.39
CA ALA A 331 -20.55 -8.91 9.58
C ALA A 331 -21.23 -9.97 8.70
N ASP A 332 -22.17 -10.76 9.25
CA ASP A 332 -22.93 -11.78 8.52
C ASP A 332 -23.77 -11.18 7.38
N GLU A 333 -24.27 -9.96 7.55
CA GLU A 333 -25.01 -9.22 6.52
C GLU A 333 -24.08 -8.55 5.48
N GLY A 334 -22.76 -8.73 5.57
CA GLY A 334 -21.79 -8.28 4.59
C GLY A 334 -21.36 -6.81 4.76
N HIS A 335 -21.57 -6.24 5.94
CA HIS A 335 -20.99 -4.95 6.31
C HIS A 335 -19.54 -5.13 6.77
N LEU A 336 -18.74 -4.07 6.64
CA LEU A 336 -17.39 -4.07 7.20
C LEU A 336 -17.44 -3.61 8.66
N VAL A 337 -16.88 -4.40 9.57
CA VAL A 337 -16.76 -4.05 11.01
C VAL A 337 -15.29 -3.72 11.31
N CYS A 338 -15.06 -2.51 11.82
CA CYS A 338 -13.75 -1.92 12.10
C CYS A 338 -13.68 -1.38 13.53
N SER A 339 -12.48 -0.99 13.97
CA SER A 339 -12.24 -0.53 15.34
C SER A 339 -12.40 0.97 15.48
N HIS A 340 -13.10 1.43 16.52
CA HIS A 340 -13.13 2.81 16.98
C HIS A 340 -12.46 2.99 18.35
N THR A 341 -11.43 2.16 18.64
CA THR A 341 -10.85 1.94 19.99
C THR A 341 -11.76 1.13 20.91
N TYR A 342 -11.25 0.78 22.09
CA TYR A 342 -12.04 0.04 23.06
C TYR A 342 -13.03 0.95 23.79
N SER A 343 -12.59 2.14 24.23
CA SER A 343 -13.34 2.99 25.16
C SER A 343 -13.50 4.46 24.74
N HIS A 344 -13.27 4.78 23.46
CA HIS A 344 -13.43 6.11 22.88
C HIS A 344 -12.49 7.17 23.49
N LYS A 345 -11.31 6.75 23.95
CA LYS A 345 -10.31 7.71 24.48
C LYS A 345 -9.67 8.49 23.33
N ASN A 346 -9.36 9.76 23.60
CA ASN A 346 -8.53 10.55 22.70
C ASN A 346 -7.09 10.02 22.72
N LEU A 347 -6.69 9.35 21.64
CA LEU A 347 -5.40 8.67 21.54
C LEU A 347 -4.20 9.63 21.67
N ASN A 348 -4.34 10.91 21.32
CA ASN A 348 -3.27 11.90 21.47
C ASN A 348 -2.90 12.17 22.94
N LYS A 349 -3.71 11.73 23.91
CA LYS A 349 -3.48 11.91 25.35
C LYS A 349 -2.93 10.65 26.03
N LEU A 350 -2.68 9.60 25.26
CA LEU A 350 -2.27 8.30 25.77
C LEU A 350 -0.80 8.03 25.44
N SER A 351 -0.15 7.24 26.29
CA SER A 351 1.13 6.62 25.99
C SER A 351 0.99 5.53 24.90
N ALA A 352 2.11 5.13 24.29
CA ALA A 352 2.11 4.07 23.28
C ALA A 352 1.51 2.75 23.82
N ASP A 353 1.82 2.37 25.06
CA ASP A 353 1.27 1.15 25.67
C ASP A 353 -0.24 1.25 25.92
N GLU A 354 -0.72 2.43 26.33
CA GLU A 354 -2.16 2.66 26.47
C GLU A 354 -2.89 2.63 25.13
N ILE A 355 -2.28 3.14 24.06
CA ILE A 355 -2.80 3.06 22.69
C ILE A 355 -2.88 1.59 22.25
N LYS A 356 -1.79 0.82 22.42
CA LYS A 356 -1.76 -0.63 22.10
C LYS A 356 -2.86 -1.37 22.85
N ASN A 357 -3.04 -1.11 24.14
CA ASN A 357 -4.08 -1.72 24.94
C ASN A 357 -5.51 -1.35 24.48
N GLU A 358 -5.76 -0.10 24.07
CA GLU A 358 -7.05 0.26 23.47
C GLU A 358 -7.30 -0.48 22.15
N MET A 359 -6.26 -0.74 21.36
CA MET A 359 -6.36 -1.46 20.09
C MET A 359 -6.55 -2.96 20.29
N GLU A 360 -5.70 -3.61 21.08
CA GLU A 360 -5.73 -5.04 21.33
C GLU A 360 -7.06 -5.50 21.92
N ARG A 361 -7.60 -4.76 22.89
CA ARG A 361 -8.89 -5.09 23.49
C ARG A 361 -10.04 -4.95 22.50
N ALA A 362 -10.01 -3.91 21.65
CA ALA A 362 -11.03 -3.74 20.62
C ALA A 362 -10.95 -4.84 19.55
N ASP A 363 -9.73 -5.18 19.12
CA ASP A 363 -9.48 -6.26 18.17
C ASP A 363 -10.01 -7.60 18.69
N GLN A 364 -9.70 -7.94 19.94
CA GLN A 364 -10.15 -9.18 20.57
C GLN A 364 -11.67 -9.25 20.62
N ALA A 365 -12.34 -8.18 21.04
CA ALA A 365 -13.79 -8.12 21.10
C ALA A 365 -14.42 -8.29 19.70
N ILE A 366 -13.92 -7.57 18.69
CA ILE A 366 -14.42 -7.64 17.31
C ILE A 366 -14.15 -9.00 16.68
N GLN A 367 -12.94 -9.56 16.85
CA GLN A 367 -12.60 -10.87 16.33
C GLN A 367 -13.42 -11.98 16.98
N ALA A 368 -13.65 -11.92 18.29
CA ALA A 368 -14.48 -12.88 18.99
C ALA A 368 -15.94 -12.85 18.51
N ALA A 369 -16.49 -11.66 18.26
CA ALA A 369 -17.87 -11.50 17.80
C ALA A 369 -18.06 -11.88 16.32
N THR A 370 -17.14 -11.47 15.45
CA THR A 370 -17.32 -11.53 13.99
C THR A 370 -16.51 -12.62 13.30
N GLY A 371 -15.53 -13.22 13.98
CA GLY A 371 -14.53 -14.10 13.39
C GLY A 371 -13.46 -13.37 12.56
N GLN A 372 -13.50 -12.03 12.48
CA GLN A 372 -12.62 -11.22 11.65
C GLN A 372 -11.89 -10.19 12.51
N ARG A 373 -10.57 -10.06 12.33
CA ARG A 373 -9.81 -8.96 12.94
C ARG A 373 -10.09 -7.66 12.15
N PRO A 374 -10.32 -6.52 12.80
CA PRO A 374 -10.65 -5.28 12.10
C PRO A 374 -9.47 -4.80 11.24
N LYS A 375 -9.74 -4.51 9.96
CA LYS A 375 -8.74 -4.07 8.97
C LYS A 375 -8.30 -2.61 9.15
N TYR A 376 -9.22 -1.76 9.62
CA TYR A 376 -9.01 -0.32 9.76
C TYR A 376 -9.37 0.15 11.15
N ILE A 377 -8.80 1.29 11.53
CA ILE A 377 -9.10 2.01 12.75
C ILE A 377 -9.59 3.40 12.38
N ARG A 378 -10.67 3.86 13.00
CA ARG A 378 -10.98 5.30 13.03
C ARG A 378 -10.59 5.82 14.40
N PRO A 379 -9.63 6.75 14.54
CA PRO A 379 -9.30 7.31 15.83
C PRO A 379 -10.44 8.20 16.33
N PRO A 380 -10.86 8.11 17.59
CA PRO A 380 -11.82 9.03 18.19
C PRO A 380 -11.44 10.48 17.93
N TYR A 381 -12.43 11.29 17.56
CA TYR A 381 -12.27 12.70 17.21
C TYR A 381 -11.37 12.98 15.99
N GLY A 382 -10.99 11.96 15.21
CA GLY A 382 -10.06 12.09 14.07
C GLY A 382 -8.61 12.36 14.48
N ASN A 383 -8.27 12.19 15.77
CA ASN A 383 -6.99 12.60 16.35
C ASN A 383 -5.91 11.50 16.24
N ALA A 384 -4.82 11.82 15.55
CA ALA A 384 -3.62 10.98 15.52
C ALA A 384 -2.35 11.83 15.39
N ASN A 385 -1.65 12.03 16.51
CA ASN A 385 -0.31 12.60 16.57
C ASN A 385 0.76 11.54 16.21
N ASP A 386 2.03 11.91 16.21
CA ASP A 386 3.09 11.01 15.76
C ASP A 386 3.21 9.75 16.62
N THR A 387 2.98 9.85 17.93
CA THR A 387 2.91 8.68 18.81
C THR A 387 1.82 7.70 18.34
N VAL A 388 0.63 8.20 18.01
CA VAL A 388 -0.47 7.36 17.48
C VAL A 388 -0.08 6.72 16.16
N LYS A 389 0.47 7.50 15.22
CA LYS A 389 0.85 7.02 13.88
C LYS A 389 1.95 5.96 13.95
N GLN A 390 2.93 6.13 14.85
CA GLN A 390 4.03 5.17 15.04
C GLN A 390 3.61 3.92 15.83
N THR A 391 2.56 4.01 16.65
CA THR A 391 2.11 2.89 17.49
C THR A 391 1.13 1.97 16.77
N ILE A 392 0.31 2.51 15.86
CA ILE A 392 -0.78 1.76 15.22
C ILE A 392 -0.29 1.05 13.95
N ASP A 393 -0.51 -0.27 13.91
CA ASP A 393 -0.10 -1.20 12.85
C ASP A 393 -1.03 -1.24 11.62
N ARG A 394 -2.05 -0.37 11.59
CA ARG A 394 -3.12 -0.38 10.59
C ARG A 394 -3.49 1.01 10.09
N PRO A 395 -4.17 1.12 8.95
CA PRO A 395 -4.51 2.42 8.39
C PRO A 395 -5.58 3.15 9.21
N LEU A 396 -5.41 4.46 9.34
CA LEU A 396 -6.33 5.34 10.08
C LEU A 396 -7.34 5.96 9.11
N VAL A 397 -8.61 5.55 9.19
CA VAL A 397 -9.67 6.00 8.28
C VAL A 397 -10.49 7.10 8.94
N ASN A 398 -10.33 8.33 8.46
CA ASN A 398 -11.18 9.46 8.83
C ASN A 398 -12.36 9.58 7.84
N TRP A 399 -12.86 10.79 7.62
CA TRP A 399 -14.01 11.09 6.77
C TRP A 399 -13.76 12.38 6.00
N SER A 400 -14.44 12.55 4.88
CA SER A 400 -14.44 13.79 4.09
C SER A 400 -15.74 14.59 4.24
N VAL A 401 -16.83 13.93 4.66
CA VAL A 401 -18.13 14.55 4.90
C VAL A 401 -18.55 14.35 6.36
N ASP A 402 -18.74 15.45 7.09
CA ASP A 402 -19.32 15.47 8.44
C ASP A 402 -20.66 16.23 8.45
N PRO A 403 -21.80 15.54 8.60
CA PRO A 403 -23.09 16.21 8.71
C PRO A 403 -23.32 16.86 10.08
N GLU A 404 -22.42 16.69 11.05
CA GLU A 404 -22.58 17.03 12.47
C GLU A 404 -23.86 16.41 13.08
N ASP A 405 -24.17 15.14 12.74
CA ASP A 405 -25.37 14.45 13.23
C ASP A 405 -25.41 14.35 14.77
N TRP A 406 -24.24 14.21 15.38
CA TRP A 406 -24.00 14.27 16.82
C TRP A 406 -24.45 15.59 17.48
N LYS A 407 -24.57 16.68 16.70
CA LYS A 407 -24.95 18.02 17.15
C LYS A 407 -26.37 18.41 16.74
N ILE A 408 -26.76 18.16 15.49
CA ILE A 408 -28.01 18.67 14.90
C ILE A 408 -29.24 17.88 15.33
N ARG A 409 -29.10 16.55 15.51
CA ARG A 409 -30.18 15.64 15.95
C ARG A 409 -31.52 15.89 15.25
N ASN A 410 -31.50 16.03 13.93
CA ASN A 410 -32.69 16.17 13.10
C ASN A 410 -32.49 15.43 11.77
N ALA A 411 -33.30 14.40 11.53
CA ALA A 411 -33.10 13.49 10.40
C ALA A 411 -33.10 14.22 9.04
N ALA A 412 -34.02 15.17 8.82
CA ALA A 412 -34.12 15.89 7.55
C ALA A 412 -32.92 16.80 7.30
N GLN A 413 -32.42 17.48 8.35
CA GLN A 413 -31.22 18.30 8.24
C GLN A 413 -29.96 17.46 8.03
N ILE A 414 -29.86 16.31 8.70
CA ILE A 414 -28.75 15.35 8.50
C ILE A 414 -28.74 14.90 7.03
N THR A 415 -29.87 14.43 6.50
CA THR A 415 -29.98 14.06 5.08
C THR A 415 -29.58 15.21 4.16
N SER A 416 -30.12 16.42 4.40
CA SER A 416 -29.80 17.58 3.56
C SER A 416 -28.31 17.92 3.56
N ARG A 417 -27.62 17.82 4.70
CA ARG A 417 -26.18 18.10 4.80
C ARG A 417 -25.34 17.05 4.10
N VAL A 418 -25.64 15.77 4.32
CA VAL A 418 -24.94 14.68 3.63
C VAL A 418 -25.09 14.84 2.12
N VAL A 419 -26.33 14.97 1.63
CA VAL A 419 -26.62 15.06 0.20
C VAL A 419 -25.97 16.29 -0.45
N ALA A 420 -25.88 17.42 0.27
CA ALA A 420 -25.26 18.64 -0.25
C ALA A 420 -23.72 18.59 -0.31
N ALA A 421 -23.07 17.87 0.61
CA ALA A 421 -21.62 17.84 0.74
C ALA A 421 -20.95 16.66 0.00
N THR A 422 -21.72 15.62 -0.35
CA THR A 422 -21.17 14.37 -0.90
C THR A 422 -20.71 14.51 -2.35
N GLU A 423 -19.45 14.19 -2.57
CA GLU A 423 -18.81 13.99 -3.86
C GLU A 423 -18.41 12.52 -4.08
N GLU A 424 -18.01 12.20 -5.32
CA GLU A 424 -17.48 10.90 -5.67
C GLU A 424 -16.21 10.57 -4.86
N GLY A 425 -16.16 9.37 -4.28
CA GLY A 425 -15.03 8.92 -3.46
C GLY A 425 -15.10 9.33 -1.99
N ASP A 426 -16.17 9.99 -1.56
CA ASP A 426 -16.29 10.45 -0.18
C ASP A 426 -16.59 9.32 0.82
N ILE A 427 -16.09 9.53 2.04
CA ILE A 427 -16.41 8.75 3.23
C ILE A 427 -17.25 9.64 4.15
N ILE A 428 -18.49 9.22 4.39
CA ILE A 428 -19.48 9.96 5.17
C ILE A 428 -19.44 9.51 6.63
N LEU A 429 -19.15 10.42 7.55
CA LEU A 429 -19.25 10.19 8.99
C LEU A 429 -20.72 10.22 9.44
N SER A 430 -21.09 9.30 10.32
CA SER A 430 -22.38 9.26 11.02
C SER A 430 -22.23 8.46 12.31
N HIS A 431 -23.22 8.52 13.19
CA HIS A 431 -23.23 7.81 14.46
C HIS A 431 -24.51 6.98 14.60
N ASP A 432 -24.39 5.65 14.65
CA ASP A 432 -25.55 4.75 14.73
C ASP A 432 -26.17 4.65 16.12
N ILE A 433 -25.67 5.45 17.08
CA ILE A 433 -26.18 5.53 18.45
C ILE A 433 -27.36 6.51 18.61
N TYR A 434 -27.74 7.23 17.55
CA TYR A 434 -28.83 8.21 17.55
C TYR A 434 -29.97 7.80 16.61
N SER A 435 -31.20 7.84 17.13
CA SER A 435 -32.41 7.52 16.34
C SER A 435 -32.59 8.44 15.14
N GLU A 436 -32.20 9.70 15.25
CA GLU A 436 -32.32 10.72 14.22
C GLU A 436 -31.38 10.45 13.05
N THR A 437 -30.16 9.96 13.34
CA THR A 437 -29.23 9.48 12.32
C THR A 437 -29.81 8.26 11.61
N VAL A 438 -30.26 7.24 12.35
CA VAL A 438 -30.88 6.04 11.76
C VAL A 438 -32.08 6.40 10.87
N ASN A 439 -32.93 7.31 11.33
CA ASN A 439 -34.09 7.79 10.58
C ASN A 439 -33.72 8.59 9.31
N SER A 440 -32.53 9.19 9.24
CA SER A 440 -32.08 9.90 8.03
C SER A 440 -31.56 8.97 6.92
N VAL A 441 -31.09 7.77 7.27
CA VAL A 441 -30.31 6.91 6.36
C VAL A 441 -31.11 6.52 5.11
N ALA A 442 -32.38 6.13 5.26
CA ALA A 442 -33.20 5.74 4.13
C ALA A 442 -33.34 6.88 3.10
N GLY A 443 -33.61 8.10 3.57
CA GLY A 443 -33.75 9.29 2.71
C GLY A 443 -32.41 9.72 2.09
N THR A 444 -31.31 9.60 2.82
CA THR A 444 -29.96 9.86 2.29
C THR A 444 -29.60 8.90 1.15
N ILE A 445 -29.87 7.59 1.33
CA ILE A 445 -29.60 6.58 0.31
C ILE A 445 -30.41 6.87 -0.96
N ASP A 446 -31.70 7.16 -0.83
CA ASP A 446 -32.58 7.41 -1.97
C ASP A 446 -32.13 8.65 -2.76
N GLN A 447 -31.76 9.73 -2.07
CA GLN A 447 -31.34 10.98 -2.71
C GLN A 447 -29.99 10.89 -3.40
N LEU A 448 -29.00 10.22 -2.79
CA LEU A 448 -27.69 10.03 -3.42
C LEU A 448 -27.78 9.06 -4.61
N ARG A 449 -28.59 7.99 -4.52
CA ARG A 449 -28.84 7.13 -5.69
C ARG A 449 -29.48 7.87 -6.85
N ALA A 450 -30.41 8.78 -6.57
CA ALA A 450 -31.00 9.64 -7.61
C ALA A 450 -29.96 10.55 -8.31
N GLN A 451 -28.80 10.77 -7.70
CA GLN A 451 -27.66 11.50 -8.28
C GLN A 451 -26.59 10.60 -8.93
N GLY A 452 -26.85 9.28 -9.00
CA GLY A 452 -25.95 8.30 -9.63
C GLY A 452 -24.91 7.68 -8.69
N TYR A 453 -25.08 7.82 -7.37
CA TYR A 453 -24.19 7.20 -6.39
C TYR A 453 -24.55 5.74 -6.10
N GLU A 454 -23.52 4.92 -5.94
CA GLU A 454 -23.56 3.59 -5.34
C GLU A 454 -22.83 3.58 -4.01
N PHE A 455 -23.34 2.76 -3.10
CA PHE A 455 -22.81 2.65 -1.75
C PHE A 455 -21.96 1.39 -1.62
N VAL A 456 -20.77 1.58 -1.08
CA VAL A 456 -19.77 0.53 -0.89
C VAL A 456 -19.18 0.60 0.52
N THR A 457 -18.57 -0.49 0.99
CA THR A 457 -17.76 -0.45 2.21
C THR A 457 -16.46 0.32 1.98
N VAL A 458 -15.78 0.75 3.06
CA VAL A 458 -14.50 1.46 2.97
C VAL A 458 -13.42 0.66 2.21
N ASP A 459 -13.29 -0.65 2.43
CA ASP A 459 -12.32 -1.47 1.69
C ASP A 459 -12.66 -1.58 0.20
N GLN A 460 -13.94 -1.62 -0.15
CA GLN A 460 -14.40 -1.60 -1.53
C GLN A 460 -14.15 -0.23 -2.18
N LEU A 461 -14.41 0.87 -1.47
CA LEU A 461 -14.12 2.22 -1.92
C LEU A 461 -12.62 2.38 -2.22
N PHE A 462 -11.78 1.90 -1.31
CA PHE A 462 -10.33 1.88 -1.49
C PHE A 462 -9.89 1.00 -2.65
N ALA A 463 -10.53 -0.15 -2.86
CA ALA A 463 -10.24 -0.98 -4.03
C ALA A 463 -10.65 -0.30 -5.34
N ILE A 464 -11.82 0.34 -5.39
CA ILE A 464 -12.39 1.02 -6.57
C ILE A 464 -11.50 2.18 -7.00
N TYR A 465 -11.12 3.05 -6.07
CA TYR A 465 -10.26 4.20 -6.37
C TYR A 465 -8.78 3.87 -6.17
N GLU A 466 -8.42 2.60 -6.03
CA GLU A 466 -7.04 2.10 -5.90
C GLU A 466 -6.24 2.77 -4.75
N THR A 467 -6.92 3.20 -3.70
CA THR A 467 -6.32 3.83 -2.52
C THR A 467 -5.70 2.76 -1.64
N ASN A 468 -4.37 2.78 -1.48
CA ASN A 468 -3.68 1.89 -0.53
C ASN A 468 -3.22 2.67 0.71
N PRO A 469 -4.04 2.70 1.76
CA PRO A 469 -3.67 3.43 2.97
C PRO A 469 -2.64 2.64 3.76
N GLN A 470 -1.56 3.31 4.18
CA GLN A 470 -0.47 2.69 4.92
C GLN A 470 -0.77 2.67 6.43
N PRO A 471 -0.19 1.72 7.19
CA PRO A 471 -0.20 1.76 8.65
C PRO A 471 0.20 3.13 9.20
N GLY A 472 -0.52 3.61 10.20
CA GLY A 472 -0.23 4.91 10.84
C GLY A 472 -0.60 6.15 10.01
N ASN A 473 -0.89 6.02 8.72
CA ASN A 473 -1.30 7.15 7.89
C ASN A 473 -2.80 7.43 8.01
N LYS A 474 -3.14 8.71 8.13
CA LYS A 474 -4.52 9.18 8.01
C LYS A 474 -4.94 9.17 6.55
N VAL A 475 -6.13 8.67 6.29
CA VAL A 475 -6.79 8.76 4.99
C VAL A 475 -8.00 9.66 5.13
N PHE A 476 -8.07 10.67 4.26
CA PHE A 476 -9.10 11.71 4.21
C PHE A 476 -9.09 12.67 5.41
N GLU A 477 -9.47 13.92 5.15
CA GLU A 477 -9.79 14.94 6.16
C GLU A 477 -11.10 15.63 5.78
N ALA A 478 -11.88 16.04 6.78
CA ALA A 478 -13.20 16.61 6.57
C ALA A 478 -13.12 17.95 5.82
N LYS A 479 -14.05 18.17 4.88
CA LYS A 479 -14.24 19.45 4.18
C LYS A 479 -14.97 20.48 5.04
#